data_AF-A0A7W9SYD2-F1
#
_entry.id   AF-A0A7W9SYD2-F1
#
_cell.length_a   1.000
_cell.length_b   1.000
_cell.length_c   1.000
_cell.angle_alpha   90.00
_cell.angle_beta   90.00
_cell.angle_gamma   90.00
#
_symmetry.space_group_name_H-M   'P 1'
#
loop_
_entity.id
_entity.type
_entity.pdbx_description
1 polymer ?
#
loop_
_entity_poly.entity_id
_entity_poly.type
_entity_poly.pdbx_seq_one_letter_code
_entity_poly.pdbx_strand_id
1 'polypeptide(L)'
;MRRLIDALADDTDFFIEQVQITAIVFDTSDDVTIWATTYFDQEPHFFHLGLPFQQLDLLLRLAGSRAEALQEDVADALATVREWPCLLEYTTAADPPVPLPNVALKLSCTYPADEPYEEGEEDETFDISMAADTEEAEEYEGSQPHNIFYLEGVFLRVEP
;
A
#
# COMPACT_ATOMS: atom_id res chain seq x y z
N MET A 1 6.76 -1.10 -14.83
CA MET A 1 6.12 -0.15 -13.90
C MET A 1 7.01 -0.08 -12.66
N ARG A 2 7.36 1.11 -12.19
CA ARG A 2 8.23 1.29 -11.01
C ARG A 2 7.39 1.42 -9.75
N ARG A 3 7.94 1.06 -8.58
CA ARG A 3 7.25 1.28 -7.31
C ARG A 3 7.31 2.76 -6.98
N LEU A 4 6.23 3.32 -6.45
CA LEU A 4 6.20 4.73 -6.05
C LEU A 4 7.29 5.04 -5.02
N ILE A 5 7.58 4.08 -4.12
CA ILE A 5 8.60 4.24 -3.08
C ILE A 5 10.01 4.47 -3.64
N ASP A 6 10.33 3.90 -4.81
CA ASP A 6 11.65 4.06 -5.44
C ASP A 6 11.86 5.47 -6.02
N ALA A 7 10.77 6.24 -6.18
CA ALA A 7 10.78 7.60 -6.71
C ALA A 7 10.72 8.68 -5.62
N LEU A 8 10.47 8.30 -4.37
CA LEU A 8 10.40 9.23 -3.24
C LEU A 8 11.82 9.48 -2.71
N ALA A 9 12.24 10.74 -2.71
CA ALA A 9 13.62 11.12 -2.37
C ALA A 9 13.84 11.44 -0.89
N ASP A 10 12.79 11.66 -0.07
CA ASP A 10 12.91 12.02 1.35
C ASP A 10 11.55 11.87 2.09
N ASP A 11 11.61 11.79 3.44
CA ASP A 11 10.50 11.71 4.43
C ASP A 11 9.56 12.93 4.49
N THR A 12 9.41 13.65 3.38
CA THR A 12 8.53 14.82 3.32
C THR A 12 7.10 14.44 2.96
N ASP A 13 6.15 15.16 3.53
CA ASP A 13 4.74 15.11 3.17
C ASP A 13 4.58 15.18 1.64
N PHE A 14 4.11 14.10 1.01
CA PHE A 14 3.89 14.04 -0.43
C PHE A 14 2.42 13.77 -0.75
N PHE A 15 2.00 14.36 -1.87
CA PHE A 15 0.65 14.21 -2.41
C PHE A 15 0.73 13.49 -3.74
N ILE A 16 -0.19 12.55 -3.95
CA ILE A 16 -0.37 11.93 -5.26
C ILE A 16 -1.73 12.31 -5.84
N GLU A 17 -1.72 12.53 -7.15
CA GLU A 17 -2.91 12.81 -7.95
C GLU A 17 -3.15 11.70 -8.97
N GLN A 18 -4.25 11.80 -9.72
CA GLN A 18 -4.55 10.91 -10.85
C GLN A 18 -4.50 9.42 -10.48
N VAL A 19 -4.99 9.10 -9.28
CA VAL A 19 -4.98 7.74 -8.75
C VAL A 19 -5.96 6.87 -9.52
N GLN A 20 -5.52 5.69 -9.92
CA GLN A 20 -6.34 4.66 -10.55
C GLN A 20 -6.25 3.38 -9.72
N ILE A 21 -7.36 2.96 -9.16
CA ILE A 21 -7.48 1.71 -8.40
C ILE A 21 -7.49 0.55 -9.41
N THR A 22 -6.57 -0.38 -9.23
CA THR A 22 -6.43 -1.58 -10.05
C THR A 22 -6.91 -2.83 -9.33
N ALA A 23 -6.86 -2.85 -8.00
CA ALA A 23 -7.48 -3.92 -7.22
C ALA A 23 -7.82 -3.47 -5.78
N ILE A 24 -8.73 -4.19 -5.14
CA ILE A 24 -9.04 -4.08 -3.71
C ILE A 24 -8.88 -5.46 -3.10
N VAL A 25 -8.03 -5.56 -2.09
CA VAL A 25 -7.71 -6.81 -1.38
C VAL A 25 -8.27 -6.74 0.02
N PHE A 26 -9.11 -7.70 0.35
CA PHE A 26 -9.64 -7.92 1.68
C PHE A 26 -8.94 -9.16 2.24
N ASP A 27 -8.10 -8.97 3.25
CA ASP A 27 -7.38 -10.05 3.92
C ASP A 27 -8.04 -10.43 5.25
N THR A 28 -7.35 -11.20 6.11
CA THR A 28 -7.89 -11.59 7.42
C THR A 28 -7.74 -10.50 8.49
N SER A 29 -7.21 -9.33 8.14
CA SER A 29 -7.02 -8.20 9.06
C SER A 29 -8.25 -7.29 9.09
N ASP A 30 -8.23 -6.30 9.97
CA ASP A 30 -9.27 -5.26 10.03
C ASP A 30 -9.08 -4.17 8.95
N ASP A 31 -7.97 -4.19 8.22
CA ASP A 31 -7.60 -3.22 7.19
C ASP A 31 -7.82 -3.77 5.78
N VAL A 32 -7.97 -2.86 4.83
CA VAL A 32 -8.12 -3.15 3.40
C VAL A 32 -6.89 -2.65 2.66
N THR A 33 -6.37 -3.47 1.75
CA THR A 33 -5.25 -3.08 0.90
C THR A 33 -5.75 -2.74 -0.50
N ILE A 34 -5.63 -1.49 -0.92
CA ILE A 34 -5.90 -1.05 -2.28
C ILE A 34 -4.61 -1.13 -3.10
N TRP A 35 -4.70 -1.72 -4.29
CA TRP A 35 -3.64 -1.66 -5.29
C TRP A 35 -3.99 -0.57 -6.28
N ALA A 36 -3.06 0.37 -6.48
CA ALA A 36 -3.32 1.52 -7.31
C ALA A 36 -2.10 1.97 -8.09
N THR A 37 -2.39 2.74 -9.14
CA THR A 37 -1.39 3.38 -9.97
C THR A 37 -1.59 4.89 -9.95
N THR A 38 -0.51 5.64 -10.11
CA THR A 38 -0.52 7.11 -10.12
C THR A 38 0.51 7.61 -11.12
N TYR A 39 0.38 8.87 -11.53
CA TYR A 39 1.40 9.57 -12.30
C TYR A 39 2.20 10.47 -11.36
N PHE A 40 3.48 10.13 -11.18
CA PHE A 40 4.43 10.89 -10.38
C PHE A 40 5.65 11.19 -11.23
N ASP A 41 6.10 12.45 -11.25
CA ASP A 41 7.17 12.95 -12.12
C ASP A 41 7.02 12.55 -13.61
N GLN A 42 5.79 12.62 -14.14
CA GLN A 42 5.42 12.24 -15.51
C GLN A 42 5.63 10.75 -15.86
N GLU A 43 5.96 9.91 -14.88
CA GLU A 43 6.08 8.46 -15.03
C GLU A 43 4.96 7.72 -14.26
N PRO A 44 4.41 6.63 -14.81
CA PRO A 44 3.42 5.82 -14.12
C PRO A 44 4.07 4.94 -13.05
N HIS A 45 3.60 5.10 -11.82
CA HIS A 45 4.06 4.37 -10.65
C HIS A 45 2.95 3.52 -10.06
N PHE A 46 3.33 2.44 -9.39
CA PHE A 46 2.43 1.54 -8.68
C PHE A 46 2.70 1.57 -7.17
N PHE A 47 1.63 1.53 -6.38
CA PHE A 47 1.70 1.56 -4.92
C PHE A 47 0.56 0.73 -4.31
N HIS A 48 0.80 0.25 -3.09
CA HIS A 48 -0.25 -0.34 -2.26
C HIS A 48 -0.65 0.66 -1.18
N LEU A 49 -1.93 0.75 -0.88
CA LEU A 49 -2.48 1.62 0.13
C LEU A 49 -3.19 0.77 1.18
N GLY A 50 -2.67 0.73 2.39
CA GLY A 50 -3.33 0.13 3.54
C GLY A 50 -4.25 1.17 4.19
N LEU A 51 -5.52 0.84 4.38
CA LEU A 51 -6.48 1.74 5.02
C LEU A 51 -7.62 1.00 5.72
N PRO A 52 -8.21 1.59 6.77
CA PRO A 52 -9.39 1.04 7.41
C PRO A 52 -10.62 1.11 6.50
N PHE A 53 -11.58 0.23 6.73
CA PHE A 53 -12.80 0.12 5.93
C PHE A 53 -13.59 1.44 5.78
N GLN A 54 -13.57 2.32 6.78
CA GLN A 54 -14.25 3.61 6.72
C GLN A 54 -13.62 4.57 5.70
N GLN A 55 -12.29 4.52 5.56
CA GLN A 55 -11.58 5.29 4.55
C GLN A 55 -11.78 4.69 3.16
N LEU A 56 -11.98 3.36 3.06
CA LEU A 56 -12.31 2.72 1.79
C LEU A 56 -13.62 3.28 1.27
N ASP A 57 -14.66 3.26 2.09
CA ASP A 57 -15.98 3.80 1.71
C ASP A 57 -15.91 5.27 1.27
N LEU A 58 -15.04 6.08 1.89
CA LEU A 58 -14.78 7.44 1.41
C LEU A 58 -14.20 7.44 -0.02
N LEU A 59 -13.18 6.62 -0.30
CA LEU A 59 -12.59 6.51 -1.63
C LEU A 59 -13.57 5.96 -2.67
N LEU A 60 -14.40 4.97 -2.32
CA LEU A 60 -15.43 4.42 -3.21
C LEU A 60 -16.40 5.51 -3.66
N ARG A 61 -16.85 6.36 -2.73
CA ARG A 61 -17.72 7.51 -3.03
C ARG A 61 -17.07 8.56 -3.94
N LEU A 62 -15.74 8.60 -3.97
CA LEU A 62 -14.97 9.53 -4.80
C LEU A 62 -14.61 8.97 -6.18
N ALA A 63 -14.97 7.72 -6.50
CA ALA A 63 -14.76 7.10 -7.81
C ALA A 63 -15.66 7.65 -8.95
N GLY A 64 -16.25 8.84 -8.75
CA GLY A 64 -17.06 9.54 -9.75
C GLY A 64 -18.22 8.70 -10.26
N SER A 65 -18.33 8.54 -11.58
CA SER A 65 -19.41 7.76 -12.21
C SER A 65 -19.35 6.26 -11.93
N ARG A 66 -18.21 5.75 -11.42
CA ARG A 66 -18.06 4.34 -11.03
C ARG A 66 -18.36 4.07 -9.56
N ALA A 67 -18.67 5.10 -8.77
CA ALA A 67 -18.88 4.94 -7.33
C ALA A 67 -19.98 3.92 -6.98
N GLU A 68 -21.14 4.01 -7.61
CA GLU A 68 -22.28 3.12 -7.34
C GLU A 68 -21.95 1.66 -7.65
N ALA A 69 -21.45 1.39 -8.86
CA ALA A 69 -21.05 0.04 -9.27
C ALA A 69 -19.93 -0.52 -8.37
N LEU A 70 -18.94 0.30 -8.02
CA LEU A 70 -17.83 -0.14 -7.17
C LEU A 70 -18.29 -0.44 -5.74
N GLN A 71 -19.25 0.31 -5.21
CA GLN A 71 -19.85 0.02 -3.90
C GLN A 71 -20.67 -1.27 -3.94
N GLU A 72 -21.38 -1.53 -5.03
CA GLU A 72 -22.10 -2.80 -5.24
C GLU A 72 -21.13 -3.97 -5.31
N ASP A 73 -20.06 -3.88 -6.12
CA ASP A 73 -19.02 -4.92 -6.23
C ASP A 73 -18.39 -5.25 -4.86
N VAL A 74 -18.08 -4.23 -4.07
CA VAL A 74 -17.53 -4.40 -2.71
C VAL A 74 -18.56 -5.01 -1.77
N ALA A 75 -19.82 -4.56 -1.81
CA ALA A 75 -20.88 -5.11 -0.97
C ALA A 75 -21.15 -6.59 -1.29
N ASP A 76 -21.20 -6.94 -2.57
CA ASP A 76 -21.38 -8.30 -3.04
C ASP A 76 -20.20 -9.19 -2.65
N ALA A 77 -18.97 -8.69 -2.78
CA ALA A 77 -17.78 -9.39 -2.29
C ALA A 77 -17.92 -9.72 -0.81
N LEU A 78 -18.16 -8.72 0.04
CA LEU A 78 -18.25 -8.92 1.49
C LEU A 78 -19.45 -9.80 1.90
N ALA A 79 -20.56 -9.74 1.17
CA ALA A 79 -21.73 -10.57 1.43
C ALA A 79 -21.54 -12.04 1.00
N THR A 80 -20.70 -12.29 0.00
CA THR A 80 -20.49 -13.62 -0.58
C THR A 80 -19.22 -14.30 -0.12
N VAL A 81 -18.31 -13.59 0.58
CA VAL A 81 -17.08 -14.16 1.14
C VAL A 81 -17.43 -15.26 2.14
N ARG A 82 -17.13 -16.50 1.72
CA ARG A 82 -17.18 -17.70 2.57
C ARG A 82 -15.81 -18.12 3.06
N GLU A 83 -14.77 -17.80 2.28
CA GLU A 83 -13.37 -18.08 2.57
C GLU A 83 -12.56 -16.82 2.25
N TRP A 84 -11.77 -16.37 3.23
CA TRP A 84 -10.83 -15.26 3.11
C TRP A 84 -9.47 -15.78 2.63
N PRO A 85 -8.67 -14.99 1.88
CA PRO A 85 -8.85 -13.59 1.46
C PRO A 85 -9.67 -13.40 0.17
N CYS A 86 -10.20 -12.20 -0.05
CA CYS A 86 -10.95 -11.79 -1.24
C CYS A 86 -10.21 -10.73 -2.06
N LEU A 87 -10.28 -10.82 -3.38
CA LEU A 87 -9.62 -9.91 -4.33
C LEU A 87 -10.63 -9.44 -5.38
N LEU A 88 -10.76 -8.12 -5.53
CA LEU A 88 -11.49 -7.47 -6.61
C LEU A 88 -10.50 -6.83 -7.57
N GLU A 89 -10.47 -7.24 -8.84
CA GLU A 89 -9.52 -6.74 -9.85
C GLU A 89 -10.19 -5.91 -10.93
N TYR A 90 -9.54 -4.80 -11.29
CA TYR A 90 -9.96 -3.82 -12.29
C TYR A 90 -8.83 -3.55 -13.28
N THR A 91 -8.32 -4.59 -13.93
CA THR A 91 -7.16 -4.50 -14.85
C THR A 91 -7.50 -4.89 -16.29
N THR A 92 -8.73 -5.32 -16.55
CA THR A 92 -9.12 -5.88 -17.85
C THR A 92 -9.85 -4.87 -18.72
N ALA A 93 -10.10 -5.20 -19.99
CA ALA A 93 -10.90 -4.34 -20.86
C ALA A 93 -12.39 -4.30 -20.46
N ALA A 94 -12.88 -5.36 -19.81
CA ALA A 94 -14.25 -5.40 -19.27
C ALA A 94 -14.35 -4.57 -17.98
N ASP A 95 -13.33 -4.67 -17.14
CA ASP A 95 -13.22 -4.00 -15.84
C ASP A 95 -11.94 -3.15 -15.82
N PRO A 96 -11.97 -1.94 -16.43
CA PRO A 96 -10.80 -1.08 -16.49
C PRO A 96 -10.46 -0.50 -15.12
N PRO A 97 -9.24 0.02 -14.92
CA PRO A 97 -8.86 0.68 -13.66
C PRO A 97 -9.84 1.80 -13.30
N VAL A 98 -10.14 1.91 -12.00
CA VAL A 98 -11.13 2.86 -11.49
C VAL A 98 -10.43 4.18 -11.15
N PRO A 99 -10.70 5.27 -11.89
CA PRO A 99 -10.07 6.55 -11.60
C PRO A 99 -10.72 7.21 -10.36
N LEU A 100 -9.90 7.91 -9.58
CA LEU A 100 -10.35 8.84 -8.54
C LEU A 100 -10.22 10.29 -9.05
N PRO A 101 -11.23 10.82 -9.77
CA PRO A 101 -11.14 12.14 -10.38
C PRO A 101 -11.12 13.25 -9.32
N ASN A 102 -10.28 14.26 -9.53
CA ASN A 102 -10.18 15.45 -8.66
C ASN A 102 -9.82 15.15 -7.20
N VAL A 103 -9.18 14.00 -6.95
CA VAL A 103 -8.69 13.61 -5.63
C VAL A 103 -7.18 13.72 -5.59
N ALA A 104 -6.68 14.37 -4.55
CA ALA A 104 -5.29 14.29 -4.12
C ALA A 104 -5.23 13.51 -2.80
N LEU A 105 -4.40 12.47 -2.75
CA LEU A 105 -4.18 11.68 -1.54
C LEU A 105 -2.88 12.12 -0.88
N LYS A 106 -2.94 12.47 0.40
CA LYS A 106 -1.76 12.62 1.25
C LYS A 106 -1.40 11.25 1.80
N LEU A 107 -0.22 10.77 1.43
CA LEU A 107 0.25 9.44 1.81
C LEU A 107 1.41 9.56 2.79
N SER A 108 1.49 8.61 3.72
CA SER A 108 2.65 8.43 4.58
C SER A 108 3.28 7.05 4.36
N CYS A 109 4.60 7.01 4.41
CA CYS A 109 5.37 5.78 4.55
C CYS A 109 5.64 5.56 6.03
N THR A 110 5.39 4.38 6.54
CA THR A 110 6.15 3.92 7.71
C THR A 110 7.34 3.14 7.16
N TYR A 111 8.52 3.73 7.24
CA TYR A 111 9.71 2.89 7.24
C TYR A 111 9.56 1.95 8.45
N PRO A 112 9.80 0.64 8.30
CA PRO A 112 10.02 -0.17 9.47
C PRO A 112 11.06 0.59 10.29
N ALA A 113 10.74 0.92 11.54
CA ALA A 113 11.71 1.52 12.42
C ALA A 113 12.91 0.58 12.37
N ASP A 114 14.02 1.04 11.78
CA ASP A 114 15.29 0.38 11.98
C ASP A 114 15.36 0.10 13.48
N GLU A 115 15.63 -1.16 13.83
CA GLU A 115 15.78 -1.59 15.21
C GLU A 115 16.51 -0.48 15.99
N PRO A 116 15.98 -0.07 17.16
CA PRO A 116 16.46 1.11 17.85
C PRO A 116 17.98 1.06 17.91
N TYR A 117 18.63 2.08 17.34
CA TYR A 117 20.07 2.28 17.42
C TYR A 117 20.55 1.90 18.83
N GLU A 118 21.14 0.70 18.97
CA GLU A 118 21.84 0.32 20.18
C GLU A 118 23.07 1.23 20.25
N GLU A 119 22.95 2.30 21.03
CA GLU A 119 24.09 3.04 21.57
C GLU A 119 25.06 2.02 22.17
N GLY A 120 26.29 2.03 21.66
CA GLY A 120 27.29 1.03 22.02
C GLY A 120 27.55 0.97 23.53
N GLU A 121 27.55 -0.26 24.04
CA GLU A 121 28.41 -0.63 25.15
C GLU A 121 29.29 -1.80 24.69
N GLU A 122 30.59 -1.53 24.63
CA GLU A 122 31.65 -2.54 24.58
C GLU A 122 31.50 -3.45 25.80
N ASP A 123 31.40 -4.77 25.60
CA ASP A 123 31.89 -5.70 26.62
C ASP A 123 32.48 -6.96 25.98
N GLU A 124 33.81 -7.04 26.09
CA GLU A 124 34.64 -8.18 25.72
C GLU A 124 34.40 -9.36 26.68
N THR A 125 33.94 -10.52 26.19
CA THR A 125 34.33 -11.82 26.80
C THR A 125 34.39 -12.97 25.78
N PHE A 126 35.60 -13.50 25.61
CA PHE A 126 36.02 -14.81 25.04
C PHE A 126 35.19 -16.01 25.61
N ASP A 127 35.00 -17.20 25.02
CA ASP A 127 35.90 -18.05 24.21
C ASP A 127 35.22 -19.34 23.59
N ILE A 128 35.77 -19.80 22.45
CA ILE A 128 36.07 -21.18 21.96
C ILE A 128 35.02 -22.17 21.36
N SER A 129 35.18 -22.35 20.02
CA SER A 129 35.21 -23.56 19.15
C SER A 129 34.04 -24.56 19.05
N MET A 130 33.47 -24.71 17.84
CA MET A 130 33.69 -25.86 16.93
C MET A 130 32.91 -25.68 15.62
N ALA A 131 33.53 -26.10 14.53
CA ALA A 131 33.10 -25.89 13.16
C ALA A 131 31.97 -26.83 12.68
N ALA A 132 31.29 -26.33 11.64
CA ALA A 132 30.82 -27.01 10.43
C ALA A 132 29.32 -27.34 10.29
N ASP A 133 28.76 -26.60 9.33
CA ASP A 133 27.82 -27.01 8.28
C ASP A 133 26.29 -26.88 8.47
N THR A 134 25.75 -26.10 7.53
CA THR A 134 24.37 -26.10 6.98
C THR A 134 23.28 -25.47 7.83
N GLU A 135 22.94 -24.22 7.54
CA GLU A 135 21.81 -23.87 6.67
C GLU A 135 21.70 -22.34 6.60
N GLU A 136 21.67 -21.79 5.38
CA GLU A 136 21.26 -20.43 5.08
C GLU A 136 19.80 -20.25 5.50
N ALA A 137 19.56 -20.06 6.80
CA ALA A 137 18.25 -19.77 7.35
C ALA A 137 18.07 -18.24 7.44
N GLU A 138 17.42 -17.71 6.40
CA GLU A 138 16.46 -16.60 6.52
C GLU A 138 17.03 -15.20 6.82
N GLU A 139 17.93 -14.71 5.96
CA GLU A 139 18.17 -13.25 5.79
C GLU A 139 17.34 -12.67 4.62
N TYR A 140 16.10 -13.12 4.46
CA TYR A 140 15.19 -12.65 3.41
C TYR A 140 13.83 -12.28 4.00
N GLU A 141 13.66 -10.99 4.33
CA GLU A 141 12.44 -10.17 4.25
C GLU A 141 12.41 -8.97 5.22
N GLY A 142 13.48 -8.72 5.98
CA GLY A 142 13.53 -7.59 6.94
C GLY A 142 13.90 -6.21 6.39
N SER A 143 14.49 -6.10 5.18
CA SER A 143 15.17 -4.86 4.75
C SER A 143 14.58 -4.16 3.51
N GLN A 144 13.48 -4.66 2.92
CA GLN A 144 12.84 -3.92 1.82
C GLN A 144 11.83 -2.93 2.40
N PRO A 145 11.89 -1.64 2.04
CA PRO A 145 10.87 -0.70 2.46
C PRO A 145 9.51 -1.22 1.98
N HIS A 146 8.57 -1.41 2.90
CA HIS A 146 7.23 -1.87 2.55
C HIS A 146 6.65 -0.87 1.55
N ASN A 147 6.34 -1.33 0.33
CA ASN A 147 5.65 -0.51 -0.68
C ASN A 147 4.15 -0.35 -0.34
N ILE A 148 3.85 -0.23 0.96
CA ILE A 148 2.53 -0.05 1.53
C ILE A 148 2.53 1.33 2.16
N PHE A 149 1.66 2.19 1.64
CA PHE A 149 1.43 3.53 2.13
C PHE A 149 0.19 3.53 3.01
N TYR A 150 0.11 4.49 3.93
CA TYR A 150 -1.10 4.76 4.69
C TYR A 150 -1.73 6.07 4.23
N LEU A 151 -3.05 6.10 4.26
CA LEU A 151 -3.81 7.28 3.89
C LEU A 151 -3.89 8.24 5.08
N GLU A 152 -3.16 9.35 5.01
CA GLU A 152 -3.21 10.39 6.04
C GLU A 152 -4.38 11.36 5.82
N GLY A 153 -4.69 11.66 4.55
CA GLY A 153 -5.77 12.58 4.21
C GLY A 153 -6.20 12.52 2.76
N VAL A 154 -7.47 12.85 2.54
CA VAL A 154 -8.09 12.95 1.21
C VAL A 154 -8.45 14.40 0.95
N PHE A 155 -7.94 14.96 -0.14
CA PHE A 155 -8.14 16.34 -0.52
C PHE A 155 -8.87 16.41 -1.86
N LEU A 156 -9.95 17.19 -1.90
CA LEU A 156 -10.68 17.45 -3.13
C LEU A 156 -10.10 18.67 -3.80
N ARG A 157 -9.80 18.53 -5.08
CA ARG A 157 -9.37 19.65 -5.90
C ARG A 157 -10.58 20.52 -6.21
N VAL A 158 -10.58 21.74 -5.65
CA VAL A 158 -11.59 22.78 -5.94
C VAL A 158 -11.18 23.43 -7.27
N GLU A 159 -11.43 22.73 -8.38
CA GLU A 159 -11.10 23.12 -9.77
C GLU A 159 -9.58 23.22 -10.10
N PRO A 160 -9.16 23.16 -11.38
CA PRO A 160 -7.86 23.68 -11.80
C PRO A 160 -7.75 25.20 -11.72
#